data_AF-A0A1J3DPE9-F1
#
_entry.id   AF-A0A1J3DPE9-F1
#
_cell.length_a   1.000
_cell.length_b   1.000
_cell.length_c   1.000
_cell.angle_alpha   90.00
_cell.angle_beta   90.00
_cell.angle_gamma   90.00
#
_symmetry.space_group_name_H-M   'P 1'
#
loop_
_entity.id
_entity.type
_entity.pdbx_description
1 polymer ?
#
loop_
_entity_poly.entity_id
_entity_poly.type
_entity_poly.pdbx_seq_one_letter_code
_entity_poly.pdbx_strand_id
1 'polypeptide(L)'
;LGLRARDPEMRRKFFLLYHESLGKTLFARLQYIFQNQDWEAMSDVFWLKQGLDLLLAILIEKKPITLAPNSARVVPLLPSHNPGAHHQLPAMPEGPEEVASMFDDIVMKHAQFLNAARRLQVADVVIPLRELAHTDANVAYHLWVLVFPIVWTTLLKEEQVALAKPMISLLSKDYHKKQQGHRPNVVQALLEG
;
A
#
# COMPACT_ATOMS: atom_id res chain seq x y z
N LEU A 1 -8.51 -24.43 -2.13
CA LEU A 1 -7.58 -23.34 -2.52
C LEU A 1 -7.11 -22.62 -1.25
N GLY A 2 -5.86 -22.84 -0.82
CA GLY A 2 -5.33 -22.30 0.44
C GLY A 2 -5.36 -20.77 0.57
N LEU A 3 -5.33 -20.05 -0.57
CA LEU A 3 -5.45 -18.58 -0.62
C LEU A 3 -6.88 -18.06 -0.36
N ARG A 4 -7.89 -18.94 -0.43
CA ARG A 4 -9.30 -18.66 -0.07
C ARG A 4 -9.62 -19.04 1.38
N ALA A 5 -8.62 -19.43 2.18
CA ALA A 5 -8.86 -19.79 3.58
C ALA A 5 -9.48 -18.60 4.32
N ARG A 6 -10.57 -18.87 5.06
CA ARG A 6 -11.22 -17.88 5.93
C ARG A 6 -10.35 -17.51 7.12
N ASP A 7 -9.51 -18.45 7.55
CA ASP A 7 -8.51 -18.23 8.58
C ASP A 7 -7.35 -17.38 8.04
N PRO A 8 -7.13 -16.16 8.59
CA PRO A 8 -6.04 -15.28 8.18
C PRO A 8 -4.66 -15.92 8.37
N GLU A 9 -4.46 -16.73 9.41
CA GLU A 9 -3.17 -17.35 9.67
C GLU A 9 -2.80 -18.40 8.63
N MET A 10 -3.74 -19.29 8.32
CA MET A 10 -3.59 -20.29 7.27
C MET A 10 -3.39 -19.63 5.90
N ARG A 11 -4.18 -18.60 5.58
CA ARG A 11 -4.02 -17.82 4.34
C ARG A 11 -2.63 -17.20 4.24
N ARG A 12 -2.12 -16.60 5.33
CA ARG A 12 -0.77 -16.01 5.38
C ARG A 12 0.30 -17.07 5.14
N LYS A 13 0.20 -18.25 5.74
CA LYS A 13 1.16 -19.35 5.53
C LYS A 13 1.20 -19.79 4.06
N PHE A 14 0.03 -20.01 3.45
CA PHE A 14 -0.03 -20.32 2.01
C PHE A 14 0.54 -19.19 1.16
N PHE A 15 0.16 -17.94 1.45
CA PHE A 15 0.67 -16.78 0.74
C PHE A 15 2.19 -16.67 0.81
N LEU A 16 2.80 -16.90 1.98
CA LEU A 16 4.25 -16.86 2.16
C LEU A 16 4.97 -17.89 1.29
N LEU A 17 4.47 -19.13 1.26
CA LEU A 17 5.03 -20.18 0.38
C LEU A 17 4.98 -19.78 -1.10
N TYR A 18 3.85 -19.22 -1.54
CA TYR A 18 3.72 -18.68 -2.90
C TYR A 18 4.68 -17.50 -3.11
N HIS A 19 4.76 -16.57 -2.16
CA HIS A 19 5.61 -15.40 -2.25
C HIS A 19 7.09 -15.76 -2.39
N GLU A 20 7.57 -16.75 -1.61
CA GLU A 20 8.95 -17.23 -1.65
C GLU A 20 9.31 -17.94 -2.96
N SER A 21 8.36 -18.66 -3.56
CA SER A 21 8.57 -19.35 -4.85
C SER A 21 8.62 -18.43 -6.07
N LEU A 22 8.19 -17.17 -5.92
CA LEU A 22 8.02 -16.23 -7.01
C LEU A 22 9.15 -15.19 -7.04
N GLY A 23 9.50 -14.73 -8.24
CA GLY A 23 10.52 -13.70 -8.43
C GLY A 23 10.22 -12.43 -7.62
N LYS A 24 11.27 -11.76 -7.14
CA LYS A 24 11.15 -10.53 -6.33
C LYS A 24 10.97 -9.25 -7.16
N THR A 25 10.87 -9.37 -8.48
CA THR A 25 10.69 -8.24 -9.40
C THR A 25 9.22 -8.05 -9.77
N LEU A 26 8.82 -6.81 -10.07
CA LEU A 26 7.46 -6.49 -10.54
C LEU A 26 7.12 -7.25 -11.82
N PHE A 27 8.07 -7.32 -12.75
CA PHE A 27 7.92 -8.06 -14.00
C PHE A 27 7.59 -9.53 -13.76
N ALA A 28 8.35 -10.24 -12.92
CA ALA A 28 8.11 -11.65 -12.63
C ALA A 28 6.73 -11.89 -11.98
N ARG A 29 6.26 -10.95 -11.15
CA ARG A 29 4.94 -11.02 -10.53
C ARG A 29 3.83 -10.83 -11.56
N LEU A 30 3.93 -9.81 -12.41
CA LEU A 30 2.96 -9.57 -13.48
C LEU A 30 2.95 -10.70 -14.51
N GLN A 31 4.12 -11.20 -14.91
CA GLN A 31 4.23 -12.35 -15.79
C GLN A 31 3.54 -13.57 -15.18
N TYR A 32 3.75 -13.83 -13.89
CA TYR A 32 3.05 -14.91 -13.21
C TYR A 32 1.53 -14.73 -13.23
N ILE A 33 1.03 -13.52 -12.94
CA ILE A 33 -0.41 -13.20 -12.91
C ILE A 33 -1.04 -13.35 -14.30
N PHE A 34 -0.37 -12.89 -15.36
CA PHE A 34 -0.95 -12.83 -16.70
C PHE A 34 -0.72 -14.08 -17.55
N GLN A 35 0.42 -14.76 -17.37
CA GLN A 35 0.84 -15.84 -18.25
C GLN A 35 0.80 -17.21 -17.56
N ASN A 36 1.30 -17.32 -16.33
CA ASN A 36 1.56 -18.62 -15.73
C ASN A 36 0.39 -19.13 -14.89
N GLN A 37 -0.37 -18.24 -14.26
CA GLN A 37 -1.41 -18.63 -13.34
C GLN A 37 -2.76 -18.78 -14.04
N ASP A 38 -3.43 -19.91 -13.79
CA ASP A 38 -4.78 -20.20 -14.21
C ASP A 38 -5.78 -19.81 -13.12
N TRP A 39 -6.57 -18.79 -13.42
CA TRP A 39 -7.58 -18.23 -12.52
C TRP A 39 -8.96 -18.91 -12.66
N GLU A 40 -9.09 -19.96 -13.48
CA GLU A 40 -10.38 -20.64 -13.70
C GLU A 40 -11.01 -21.13 -12.39
N ALA A 41 -10.22 -21.67 -11.46
CA ALA A 41 -10.70 -22.14 -10.17
C ALA A 41 -11.19 -21.02 -9.22
N MET A 42 -10.94 -19.76 -9.57
CA MET A 42 -11.39 -18.57 -8.84
C MET A 42 -12.24 -17.64 -9.73
N SER A 43 -12.74 -18.16 -10.85
CA SER A 43 -13.57 -17.41 -11.79
C SER A 43 -14.92 -16.96 -11.23
N ASP A 44 -15.34 -17.50 -10.09
CA ASP A 44 -16.54 -17.10 -9.35
C ASP A 44 -16.33 -15.87 -8.45
N VAL A 45 -15.08 -15.48 -8.17
CA VAL A 45 -14.73 -14.41 -7.22
C VAL A 45 -13.79 -13.41 -7.88
N PHE A 46 -13.75 -12.17 -7.39
CA PHE A 46 -12.80 -11.15 -7.85
C PHE A 46 -11.36 -11.55 -7.54
N TRP A 47 -10.77 -12.44 -8.36
CA TRP A 47 -9.47 -13.07 -8.14
C TRP A 47 -8.31 -12.08 -8.25
N LEU A 48 -8.53 -10.93 -8.90
CA LEU A 48 -7.54 -9.88 -9.06
C LEU A 48 -7.05 -9.34 -7.72
N LYS A 49 -7.84 -9.47 -6.64
CA LYS A 49 -7.37 -9.19 -5.27
C LYS A 49 -6.14 -10.01 -4.88
N GLN A 50 -6.01 -11.23 -5.38
CA GLN A 50 -4.83 -12.08 -5.14
C GLN A 50 -3.62 -11.62 -5.97
N GLY A 51 -3.85 -11.16 -7.21
CA GLY A 51 -2.81 -10.55 -8.03
C GLY A 51 -2.28 -9.26 -7.40
N LEU A 52 -3.18 -8.39 -6.94
CA LEU A 52 -2.85 -7.18 -6.18
C LEU A 52 -2.02 -7.52 -4.93
N ASP A 53 -2.42 -8.53 -4.16
CA ASP A 53 -1.71 -8.97 -2.95
C ASP A 53 -0.27 -9.42 -3.26
N LEU A 54 -0.06 -10.14 -4.37
CA LEU A 54 1.27 -10.53 -4.85
C LEU A 54 2.13 -9.32 -5.26
N LEU A 55 1.53 -8.28 -5.85
CA LEU A 55 2.24 -7.04 -6.21
C LEU A 55 2.58 -6.22 -4.97
N LEU A 56 1.65 -6.07 -4.02
CA LEU A 56 1.89 -5.32 -2.79
C LEU A 56 2.92 -6.00 -1.88
N ALA A 57 3.03 -7.32 -1.93
CA ALA A 57 3.98 -8.07 -1.12
C ALA A 57 5.46 -7.89 -1.53
N ILE A 58 5.75 -7.34 -2.72
CA ILE A 58 7.13 -7.03 -3.09
C ILE A 58 7.60 -5.66 -2.55
N LEU A 59 6.69 -4.85 -2.00
CA LEU A 59 7.01 -3.55 -1.46
C LEU A 59 7.93 -3.68 -0.23
N ILE A 60 8.89 -2.76 -0.11
CA ILE A 60 9.84 -2.76 1.00
C ILE A 60 9.14 -2.22 2.26
N GLU A 61 8.73 -3.14 3.12
CA GLU A 61 7.95 -2.89 4.35
C GLU A 61 8.61 -1.89 5.31
N LYS A 62 9.94 -1.92 5.45
CA LYS A 62 10.69 -1.13 6.45
C LYS A 62 11.01 0.30 6.02
N LYS A 63 10.61 0.72 4.81
CA LYS A 63 10.90 2.08 4.33
C LYS A 63 9.99 3.09 5.04
N PRO A 64 10.50 4.26 5.48
CA PRO A 64 9.64 5.30 6.04
C PRO A 64 8.71 5.87 4.96
N ILE A 65 7.46 6.16 5.34
CA ILE A 65 6.51 6.86 4.47
C ILE A 65 6.74 8.36 4.59
N THR A 66 6.84 9.03 3.44
CA THR A 66 6.80 10.48 3.36
C THR A 66 5.48 10.92 2.75
N LEU A 67 4.84 11.93 3.34
CA LEU A 67 3.68 12.58 2.75
C LEU A 67 4.03 13.14 1.37
N ALA A 68 3.11 12.96 0.42
CA ALA A 68 3.22 13.54 -0.91
C ALA A 68 3.39 15.07 -0.82
N PRO A 69 4.10 15.71 -1.76
CA PRO A 69 4.39 17.15 -1.70
C PRO A 69 3.14 18.03 -1.67
N ASN A 70 2.01 17.54 -2.18
CA ASN A 70 0.70 18.20 -2.18
C ASN A 70 -0.15 17.92 -0.91
N SER A 71 0.36 17.18 0.06
CA SER A 71 -0.39 16.86 1.28
C SER A 71 -0.52 18.10 2.17
N ALA A 72 -1.71 18.35 2.68
CA ALA A 72 -1.93 19.37 3.71
C ALA A 72 -1.06 19.06 4.94
N ARG A 73 -0.29 20.05 5.40
CA ARG A 73 0.53 19.96 6.60
C ARG A 73 0.11 21.06 7.56
N VAL A 74 -0.04 20.69 8.83
CA VAL A 74 -0.22 21.67 9.90
C VAL A 74 1.14 22.30 10.21
N VAL A 75 1.15 23.61 10.46
CA VAL A 75 2.36 24.32 10.88
C VAL A 75 2.85 23.72 12.20
N PRO A 76 4.15 23.38 12.33
CA PRO A 76 4.69 22.92 13.60
C PRO A 76 4.42 23.94 14.71
N LEU A 77 3.77 23.51 15.79
CA LEU A 77 3.49 24.36 16.96
C LEU A 77 4.74 24.65 17.78
N LEU A 78 5.77 23.81 17.62
CA LEU A 78 7.04 23.95 18.31
C LEU A 78 8.06 24.55 17.34
N PRO A 79 8.82 25.58 17.77
CA PRO A 79 9.91 26.10 16.96
C PRO A 79 10.87 24.96 16.69
N SER A 80 11.05 24.60 15.41
CA SER A 80 12.25 23.87 14.99
C SER A 80 13.41 24.73 15.46
N HIS A 81 14.21 24.24 16.41
CA HIS A 81 15.34 24.97 16.95
C HIS A 81 16.37 25.20 15.84
N ASN A 82 16.16 26.25 15.04
CA ASN A 82 17.10 26.76 14.07
C ASN A 82 18.12 27.57 14.86
N PRO A 83 19.41 27.16 14.93
CA PRO A 83 20.43 27.86 15.70
C PRO A 83 20.76 29.27 15.17
N GLY A 84 20.11 29.73 14.08
CA GLY A 84 20.46 30.95 13.35
C GLY A 84 19.36 32.01 13.25
N ALA A 85 18.21 31.85 13.90
CA ALA A 85 17.19 32.90 13.93
C ALA A 85 17.23 33.63 15.28
N HIS A 86 17.92 34.77 15.31
CA HIS A 86 17.81 35.75 16.40
C HIS A 86 16.38 36.31 16.44
N HIS A 87 15.45 35.58 17.06
CA HIS A 87 14.25 36.18 17.61
C HIS A 87 14.59 36.61 19.03
N GLN A 88 14.54 37.91 19.29
CA GLN A 88 14.48 38.43 20.66
C GLN A 88 13.29 37.75 21.33
N LEU A 89 13.57 36.94 22.36
CA LEU A 89 12.55 36.35 23.22
C LEU A 89 11.69 37.50 23.77
N PRO A 90 10.35 37.44 23.66
CA PRO A 90 9.50 38.34 24.43
C PRO A 90 9.83 38.13 25.92
N ALA A 91 9.74 39.21 26.69
CA ALA A 91 10.05 39.23 28.12
C ALA A 91 9.49 38.01 28.87
N MET A 92 10.31 37.50 29.78
CA MET A 92 10.09 36.33 30.64
C MET A 92 8.65 36.30 31.19
N PRO A 93 7.98 35.13 31.24
CA PRO A 93 6.66 35.05 31.84
C PRO A 93 6.77 35.39 33.33
N GLU A 94 6.05 36.40 33.81
CA GLU A 94 5.94 36.76 35.24
C GLU A 94 5.07 35.73 36.01
N GLY A 95 5.46 34.45 35.99
CA GLY A 95 4.77 33.35 36.65
C GLY A 95 5.66 32.58 37.64
N PRO A 96 5.09 31.78 38.55
CA PRO A 96 5.87 30.93 39.44
C PRO A 96 6.76 29.96 38.63
N GLU A 97 8.06 29.89 38.92
CA GLU A 97 9.03 29.05 38.19
C GLU A 97 8.60 27.56 38.12
N GLU A 98 7.91 27.08 39.15
CA GLU A 98 7.34 25.72 39.20
C GLU A 98 6.32 25.46 38.08
N VAL A 99 5.48 26.46 37.75
CA VAL A 99 4.47 26.35 36.69
C VAL A 99 5.12 26.35 35.30
N ALA A 100 6.19 27.14 35.13
CA ALA A 100 6.98 27.14 33.89
C ALA A 100 7.66 25.78 33.68
N SER A 101 8.26 25.20 34.72
CA SER A 101 8.89 23.87 34.64
C SER A 101 7.88 22.76 34.34
N MET A 102 6.68 22.78 34.96
CA MET A 102 5.62 21.80 34.66
C MET A 102 5.14 21.93 33.21
N PHE A 103 5.04 23.15 32.68
CA PHE A 103 4.67 23.40 31.30
C PHE A 103 5.73 22.84 30.34
N ASP A 104 7.01 23.12 30.57
CA ASP A 104 8.11 22.61 29.75
C ASP A 104 8.15 21.07 29.72
N ASP A 105 7.91 20.42 30.86
CA ASP A 105 7.81 18.96 30.95
C ASP A 105 6.65 18.41 30.10
N ILE A 106 5.49 19.06 30.13
CA ILE A 106 4.32 18.66 29.32
C ILE A 106 4.64 18.85 27.83
N VAL A 107 5.23 19.98 27.45
CA VAL A 107 5.62 20.28 26.07
C VAL A 107 6.64 19.27 25.57
N MET A 108 7.64 18.93 26.38
CA MET A 108 8.66 17.94 26.02
C MET A 108 8.06 16.54 25.85
N LYS A 109 7.17 16.10 26.76
CA LYS A 109 6.44 14.82 26.63
C LYS A 109 5.58 14.81 25.37
N HIS A 110 4.89 15.90 25.06
CA HIS A 110 4.08 16.03 23.84
C HIS A 110 4.95 15.95 22.57
N ALA A 111 6.09 16.64 22.55
CA ALA A 111 7.04 16.59 21.43
C ALA A 111 7.59 15.17 21.21
N GLN A 112 7.91 14.45 22.28
CA GLN A 112 8.35 13.06 22.22
C GLN A 112 7.25 12.15 21.66
N PHE A 113 6.01 12.29 22.14
CA PHE A 113 4.85 11.55 21.64
C PHE A 113 4.63 11.78 20.14
N LEU A 114 4.60 13.03 19.68
CA LEU A 114 4.43 13.35 18.27
C LEU A 114 5.57 12.79 17.40
N ASN A 115 6.81 12.85 17.88
CA ASN A 115 7.95 12.27 17.16
C ASN A 115 7.91 10.74 17.08
N ALA A 116 7.34 10.08 18.08
CA ALA A 116 7.08 8.64 18.04
C ALA A 116 5.92 8.31 17.10
N ALA A 117 4.79 9.03 17.22
CA ALA A 117 3.58 8.83 16.43
C ALA A 117 3.76 9.12 14.94
N ARG A 118 4.67 10.03 14.55
CA ARG A 118 4.93 10.32 13.12
C ARG A 118 5.73 9.21 12.41
N ARG A 119 6.34 8.29 13.14
CA ARG A 119 7.19 7.24 12.56
C ARG A 119 6.30 6.17 11.93
N LEU A 120 5.92 6.40 10.68
CA LEU A 120 5.15 5.45 9.87
C LEU A 120 6.06 4.76 8.87
N GLN A 121 5.96 3.44 8.82
CA GLN A 121 6.62 2.58 7.84
C GLN A 121 5.62 2.11 6.79
N VAL A 122 6.12 1.68 5.63
CA VAL A 122 5.29 1.13 4.55
C VAL A 122 4.40 -0.02 5.05
N ALA A 123 4.92 -0.90 5.93
CA ALA A 123 4.15 -1.98 6.54
C ALA A 123 2.89 -1.50 7.28
N ASP A 124 2.96 -0.37 7.99
CA ASP A 124 1.85 0.15 8.81
C ASP A 124 0.63 0.54 7.96
N VAL A 125 0.83 0.76 6.66
CA VAL A 125 -0.23 1.11 5.70
C VAL A 125 -0.54 -0.06 4.78
N VAL A 126 0.47 -0.75 4.24
CA VAL A 126 0.29 -1.81 3.26
C VAL A 126 -0.37 -3.05 3.86
N ILE A 127 -0.03 -3.45 5.10
CA ILE A 127 -0.60 -4.65 5.72
C ILE A 127 -2.13 -4.49 5.92
N PRO A 128 -2.64 -3.40 6.55
CA PRO A 128 -4.08 -3.18 6.65
C PRO A 128 -4.78 -3.08 5.29
N LEU A 129 -4.16 -2.42 4.30
CA LEU A 129 -4.74 -2.30 2.95
C LEU A 129 -4.88 -3.65 2.26
N ARG A 130 -3.90 -4.55 2.41
CA ARG A 130 -3.96 -5.92 1.86
C ARG A 130 -5.12 -6.72 2.46
N GLU A 131 -5.30 -6.64 3.77
CA GLU A 131 -6.41 -7.29 4.48
C GLU A 131 -7.78 -6.72 4.06
N LEU A 132 -7.87 -5.40 3.91
CA LEU A 132 -9.08 -4.74 3.45
C LEU A 132 -9.42 -5.12 1.99
N ALA A 133 -8.43 -5.12 1.10
CA ALA A 133 -8.57 -5.54 -0.30
C ALA A 133 -8.95 -7.02 -0.43
N HIS A 134 -8.50 -7.88 0.51
CA HIS A 134 -8.92 -9.27 0.51
C HIS A 134 -10.41 -9.43 0.85
N THR A 135 -10.90 -8.58 1.75
CA THR A 135 -12.26 -8.62 2.29
C THR A 135 -13.28 -7.98 1.34
N ASP A 136 -12.96 -6.81 0.76
CA ASP A 136 -13.85 -6.06 -0.13
C ASP A 136 -13.29 -5.97 -1.56
N ALA A 137 -14.06 -6.47 -2.52
CA ALA A 137 -13.72 -6.42 -3.94
C ALA A 137 -13.67 -4.98 -4.50
N ASN A 138 -14.45 -4.04 -3.95
CA ASN A 138 -14.41 -2.63 -4.37
C ASN A 138 -13.07 -2.00 -4.00
N VAL A 139 -12.58 -2.26 -2.80
CA VAL A 139 -11.26 -1.77 -2.36
C VAL A 139 -10.16 -2.38 -3.21
N ALA A 140 -10.20 -3.68 -3.48
CA ALA A 140 -9.24 -4.33 -4.38
C ALA A 140 -9.26 -3.74 -5.79
N TYR A 141 -10.45 -3.46 -6.34
CA TYR A 141 -10.62 -2.83 -7.63
C TYR A 141 -9.99 -1.42 -7.65
N HIS A 142 -10.34 -0.56 -6.70
CA HIS A 142 -9.79 0.80 -6.64
C HIS A 142 -8.27 0.81 -6.45
N LEU A 143 -7.75 -0.07 -5.58
CA LEU A 143 -6.31 -0.22 -5.40
C LEU A 143 -5.62 -0.72 -6.67
N TRP A 144 -6.23 -1.66 -7.39
CA TRP A 144 -5.67 -2.13 -8.66
C TRP A 144 -5.56 -1.00 -9.69
N VAL A 145 -6.66 -0.26 -9.93
CA VAL A 145 -6.68 0.86 -10.89
C VAL A 145 -5.68 1.95 -10.52
N LEU A 146 -5.37 2.14 -9.23
CA LEU A 146 -4.35 3.10 -8.78
C LEU A 146 -2.92 2.55 -8.90
N VAL A 147 -2.69 1.30 -8.50
CA VAL A 147 -1.35 0.71 -8.37
C VAL A 147 -0.82 0.19 -9.70
N PHE A 148 -1.68 -0.43 -10.52
CA PHE A 148 -1.26 -1.07 -11.76
C PHE A 148 -0.61 -0.09 -12.77
N PRO A 149 -1.13 1.12 -13.02
CA PRO A 149 -0.44 2.08 -13.90
C PRO A 149 0.95 2.48 -13.39
N ILE A 150 1.09 2.66 -12.07
CA ILE A 150 2.37 2.98 -11.45
C ILE A 150 3.35 1.83 -11.66
N VAL A 151 2.91 0.60 -11.40
CA VAL A 151 3.72 -0.60 -11.64
C VAL A 151 4.09 -0.72 -13.12
N TRP A 152 3.14 -0.55 -14.03
CA TRP A 152 3.34 -0.67 -15.47
C TRP A 152 4.39 0.31 -15.98
N THR A 153 4.33 1.57 -15.56
CA THR A 153 5.30 2.61 -15.96
C THR A 153 6.71 2.39 -15.38
N THR A 154 6.85 1.61 -14.30
CA THR A 154 8.15 1.26 -13.73
C THR A 154 8.87 0.12 -14.46
N LEU A 155 8.15 -0.65 -15.28
CA LEU A 155 8.73 -1.72 -16.10
C LEU A 155 9.54 -1.17 -17.27
N LEU A 156 10.51 -1.95 -17.74
CA LEU A 156 11.25 -1.64 -18.96
C LEU A 156 10.34 -1.77 -20.19
N LYS A 157 10.71 -1.08 -21.28
CA LYS A 157 9.92 -1.13 -22.52
C LYS A 157 9.85 -2.55 -23.09
N GLU A 158 10.94 -3.33 -23.02
CA GLU A 158 10.92 -4.73 -23.48
C GLU A 158 9.98 -5.59 -22.63
N GLU A 159 9.94 -5.35 -21.31
CA GLU A 159 9.07 -6.04 -20.37
C GLU A 159 7.59 -5.73 -20.62
N GLN A 160 7.24 -4.45 -20.87
CA GLN A 160 5.89 -4.05 -21.25
C GLN A 160 5.43 -4.74 -22.55
N VAL A 161 6.28 -4.77 -23.57
CA VAL A 161 6.00 -5.44 -24.84
C VAL A 161 5.83 -6.95 -24.64
N ALA A 162 6.65 -7.57 -23.79
CA ALA A 162 6.56 -8.98 -23.47
C ALA A 162 5.24 -9.33 -22.73
N LEU A 163 4.72 -8.43 -21.89
CA LEU A 163 3.47 -8.64 -21.15
C LEU A 163 2.20 -8.31 -21.94
N ALA A 164 2.28 -7.51 -23.01
CA ALA A 164 1.11 -7.11 -23.80
C ALA A 164 0.34 -8.31 -24.39
N LYS A 165 1.04 -9.28 -24.99
CA LYS A 165 0.42 -10.50 -25.55
C LYS A 165 -0.25 -11.37 -24.45
N PRO A 166 0.43 -11.69 -23.34
CA PRO A 166 -0.19 -12.34 -22.18
C PRO A 166 -1.43 -11.62 -21.66
N MET A 167 -1.42 -10.29 -21.54
CA MET A 167 -2.59 -9.52 -21.09
C MET A 167 -3.79 -9.70 -22.03
N ILE A 168 -3.58 -9.60 -23.34
CA ILE A 168 -4.65 -9.81 -24.34
C ILE A 168 -5.20 -11.24 -24.25
N SER A 169 -4.30 -12.23 -24.09
CA SER A 169 -4.69 -13.63 -23.92
C SER A 169 -5.52 -13.86 -22.66
N LEU A 170 -5.14 -13.22 -21.55
CA LEU A 170 -5.87 -13.26 -20.28
C LEU A 170 -7.27 -12.67 -20.42
N LEU A 171 -7.42 -11.50 -21.05
CA LEU A 171 -8.71 -10.86 -21.29
C LEU A 171 -9.65 -11.70 -22.16
N SER A 172 -9.09 -12.54 -23.02
CA SER A 172 -9.83 -13.42 -23.94
C SER A 172 -10.31 -14.73 -23.30
N LYS A 173 -10.01 -14.98 -22.02
CA LYS A 173 -10.37 -16.25 -21.35
C LYS A 173 -11.88 -16.35 -21.10
N ASP A 174 -12.46 -17.50 -21.42
CA ASP A 174 -13.91 -17.74 -21.29
C ASP A 174 -14.44 -17.69 -19.85
N TYR A 175 -13.59 -17.96 -18.86
CA TYR A 175 -14.01 -18.00 -17.46
C TYR A 175 -14.46 -16.62 -16.92
N HIS A 176 -14.14 -15.52 -17.61
CA HIS A 176 -14.66 -14.19 -17.29
C HIS A 176 -16.18 -14.08 -17.46
N LYS A 177 -16.81 -14.98 -18.24
CA LYS A 177 -18.27 -15.04 -18.40
C LYS A 177 -19.00 -15.21 -17.06
N LYS A 178 -18.41 -15.96 -16.12
CA LYS A 178 -18.97 -16.17 -14.76
C LYS A 178 -19.05 -14.87 -13.94
N GLN A 179 -18.28 -13.84 -14.31
CA GLN A 179 -18.22 -12.56 -13.60
C GLN A 179 -18.94 -11.41 -14.32
N GLN A 180 -19.53 -11.64 -15.49
CA GLN A 180 -20.13 -10.58 -16.31
C GLN A 180 -21.21 -9.78 -15.57
N GLY A 181 -22.01 -10.44 -14.72
CA GLY A 181 -23.06 -9.81 -13.92
C GLY A 181 -22.59 -9.13 -12.64
N HIS A 182 -21.33 -9.35 -12.21
CA HIS A 182 -20.82 -8.81 -10.95
C HIS A 182 -20.22 -7.41 -11.16
N ARG A 183 -20.32 -6.57 -10.13
CA ARG A 183 -19.67 -5.26 -10.08
C ARG A 183 -18.95 -5.11 -8.72
N PRO A 184 -17.64 -4.82 -8.70
CA PRO A 184 -16.73 -4.73 -9.84
C PRO A 184 -16.40 -6.12 -10.43
N ASN A 185 -16.11 -6.19 -11.73
CA ASN A 185 -15.56 -7.40 -12.34
C ASN A 185 -14.09 -7.23 -12.73
N VAL A 186 -13.39 -8.35 -12.89
CA VAL A 186 -11.94 -8.35 -13.14
C VAL A 186 -11.59 -7.74 -14.50
N VAL A 187 -12.44 -7.93 -15.51
CA VAL A 187 -12.23 -7.34 -16.84
C VAL A 187 -12.26 -5.81 -16.78
N GLN A 188 -13.21 -5.22 -16.05
CA GLN A 188 -13.28 -3.78 -15.83
C GLN A 188 -12.00 -3.27 -15.17
N ALA A 189 -11.57 -3.93 -14.08
CA ALA A 189 -10.36 -3.56 -13.37
C ALA A 189 -9.10 -3.57 -14.27
N LEU A 190 -8.98 -4.58 -15.14
CA LEU A 190 -7.86 -4.74 -16.06
C LEU A 190 -7.89 -3.78 -17.25
N LEU A 191 -9.05 -3.24 -17.61
CA LEU A 191 -9.20 -2.27 -18.70
C LEU A 191 -9.07 -0.82 -18.21
N GLU A 192 -9.44 -0.56 -16.96
CA GLU A 192 -9.37 0.78 -16.37
C GLU A 192 -8.02 1.13 -15.75
N GLY A 193 -7.26 0.11 -15.29
CA GLY A 193 -5.86 0.26 -14.88
C GLY A 193 -4.94 0.11 -16.08
#